data_AF-A0A385YV34-F1
#
_entry.id   AF-A0A385YV34-F1
#
_cell.length_a   1.000
_cell.length_b   1.000
_cell.length_c   1.000
_cell.angle_alpha   90.00
_cell.angle_beta   90.00
_cell.angle_gamma   90.00
#
_symmetry.space_group_name_H-M   'P 1'
#
loop_
_entity.id
_entity.type
_entity.pdbx_description
1 polymer ?
#
loop_
_entity_poly.entity_id
_entity_poly.type
_entity_poly.pdbx_seq_one_letter_code
_entity_poly.pdbx_strand_id
1 'polypeptide(L)'
;MLESISKLMLLLCAFCLFGCEQNQQPEDKGESVRPTNDIQDYLEETYAGQFDWKLQDGIRRVSSDAVEAETPYYEHLQSIDINLYPYRGDHLIYYTFDLNPTCKKDGKEYTYFISIIRNEKDTEFIGAYMGMRNAEGGGSPIQSVENFFKEMKCENDVK
;
A
#
# COMPACT_ATOMS: atom_id res chain seq x y z
N MET A 1 -30.02 16.27 65.58
CA MET A 1 -29.29 17.19 64.70
C MET A 1 -28.78 16.35 63.55
N LEU A 2 -29.60 16.01 62.56
CA LEU A 2 -30.24 16.88 61.57
C LEU A 2 -29.20 17.70 60.78
N GLU A 3 -29.18 17.45 59.47
CA GLU A 3 -28.66 18.29 58.38
C GLU A 3 -27.14 18.36 58.15
N SER A 4 -26.64 17.54 57.23
CA SER A 4 -25.88 17.98 56.04
C SER A 4 -25.25 16.81 55.30
N ILE A 5 -26.08 15.91 54.75
CA ILE A 5 -25.66 15.00 53.67
C ILE A 5 -26.43 15.45 52.43
N SER A 6 -26.08 16.63 51.94
CA SER A 6 -26.61 17.18 50.70
C SER A 6 -25.51 18.04 50.10
N LYS A 7 -25.18 17.80 48.82
CA LYS A 7 -24.24 18.56 47.97
C LYS A 7 -22.78 18.07 47.85
N LEU A 8 -22.51 16.77 47.92
CA LEU A 8 -21.26 16.24 47.35
C LEU A 8 -21.48 14.98 46.50
N MET A 9 -22.59 14.97 45.74
CA MET A 9 -22.94 13.90 44.79
C MET A 9 -23.19 14.47 43.38
N LEU A 10 -22.51 15.57 43.02
CA LEU A 10 -22.77 16.26 41.75
C LEU A 10 -21.56 16.98 41.15
N LEU A 11 -20.35 16.45 41.34
CA LEU A 11 -19.14 17.03 40.73
C LEU A 11 -18.12 15.95 40.30
N LEU A 12 -18.62 14.82 39.77
CA LEU A 12 -17.79 13.73 39.24
C LEU A 12 -18.15 13.30 37.81
N CYS A 13 -19.01 14.05 37.10
CA CYS A 13 -19.44 13.74 35.73
C CYS A 13 -19.18 14.86 34.71
N ALA A 14 -18.24 15.77 34.95
CA ALA A 14 -18.05 16.95 34.09
C ALA A 14 -16.63 17.10 33.50
N PHE A 15 -15.85 16.02 33.39
CA PHE A 15 -14.52 16.05 32.76
C PHE A 15 -14.31 15.01 31.65
N CYS A 16 -15.37 14.34 31.17
CA CYS A 16 -15.30 13.41 30.03
C CYS A 16 -15.74 14.03 28.70
N LEU A 17 -15.60 15.36 28.52
CA LEU A 17 -16.06 16.05 27.31
C LEU A 17 -15.01 16.95 26.63
N PHE A 18 -13.74 16.88 27.03
CA PHE A 18 -12.68 17.45 26.21
C PHE A 18 -12.28 16.44 25.14
N GLY A 19 -12.96 16.60 24.00
CA GLY A 19 -12.60 16.19 22.66
C GLY A 19 -11.40 15.28 22.52
N CYS A 20 -11.67 14.02 22.19
CA CYS A 20 -10.91 13.43 21.10
C CYS A 20 -11.20 14.30 19.87
N GLU A 21 -10.42 15.37 19.71
CA GLU A 21 -10.20 15.96 18.40
C GLU A 21 -9.52 14.82 17.62
N GLN A 22 -10.34 13.99 16.96
CA GLN A 22 -9.84 13.10 15.93
C GLN A 22 -9.21 14.05 14.92
N ASN A 23 -7.89 14.26 15.06
CA ASN A 23 -7.04 14.77 14.00
C ASN A 23 -7.39 13.89 12.81
N GLN A 24 -8.27 14.39 11.94
CA GLN A 24 -8.53 13.79 10.66
C GLN A 24 -7.21 13.90 9.93
N GLN A 25 -6.44 12.82 10.01
CA GLN A 25 -5.22 12.66 9.25
C GLN A 25 -5.62 12.97 7.81
N PRO A 26 -5.05 14.02 7.19
CA PRO A 26 -5.45 14.42 5.85
C PRO A 26 -5.33 13.19 4.94
N GLU A 27 -6.43 12.82 4.29
CA GLU A 27 -6.43 11.75 3.31
C GLU A 27 -5.42 12.14 2.23
N ASP A 28 -4.26 11.48 2.21
CA ASP A 28 -3.36 11.53 1.07
C ASP A 28 -4.05 10.81 -0.10
N LYS A 29 -4.74 11.60 -0.92
CA LYS A 29 -5.51 11.07 -2.06
C LYS A 29 -4.62 10.63 -3.21
N GLY A 30 -3.33 10.98 -3.19
CA GLY A 30 -2.41 10.77 -4.30
C GLY A 30 -2.81 11.51 -5.58
N GLU A 31 -1.95 11.45 -6.59
CA GLU A 31 -2.17 12.04 -7.91
C GLU A 31 -2.60 10.95 -8.91
N SER A 32 -3.66 11.18 -9.69
CA SER A 32 -4.03 10.24 -10.75
C SER A 32 -3.03 10.32 -11.90
N VAL A 33 -2.51 9.17 -12.31
CA VAL A 33 -1.45 9.07 -13.33
C VAL A 33 -1.76 7.99 -14.35
N ARG A 34 -1.32 8.20 -15.59
CA ARG A 34 -1.34 7.18 -16.63
C ARG A 34 -0.04 6.39 -16.65
N PRO A 35 -0.05 5.10 -17.01
CA PRO A 35 1.18 4.35 -17.26
C PRO A 35 2.02 5.04 -18.33
N THR A 36 3.30 5.25 -18.04
CA THR A 36 4.29 5.81 -18.95
C THR A 36 5.11 4.69 -19.60
N ASN A 37 5.81 5.02 -20.69
CA ASN A 37 6.63 4.03 -21.39
C ASN A 37 7.76 3.49 -20.51
N ASP A 38 8.41 4.33 -19.69
CA ASP A 38 9.48 3.87 -18.78
C ASP A 38 8.99 2.87 -17.74
N ILE A 39 7.75 3.01 -17.27
CA ILE A 39 7.10 2.04 -16.38
C ILE A 39 6.81 0.73 -17.11
N GLN A 40 6.29 0.80 -18.34
CA GLN A 40 6.02 -0.41 -19.14
C GLN A 40 7.32 -1.15 -19.47
N ASP A 41 8.35 -0.42 -19.90
CA ASP A 41 9.67 -0.96 -20.22
C ASP A 41 10.30 -1.62 -18.98
N TYR A 42 10.21 -0.98 -17.80
CA TYR A 42 10.69 -1.57 -16.55
C TYR A 42 10.00 -2.90 -16.22
N LEU A 43 8.69 -2.99 -16.36
CA LEU A 43 7.94 -4.22 -16.09
C LEU A 43 8.27 -5.33 -17.08
N GLU A 44 8.41 -4.99 -18.36
CA GLU A 44 8.81 -5.95 -19.39
C GLU A 44 10.25 -6.42 -19.17
N GLU A 45 11.20 -5.51 -18.95
CA GLU A 45 12.61 -5.88 -18.74
C GLU A 45 12.82 -6.71 -17.47
N THR A 46 12.08 -6.40 -16.40
CA THR A 46 12.26 -7.05 -15.09
C THR A 46 11.44 -8.33 -14.96
N TYR A 47 10.25 -8.39 -15.55
CA TYR A 47 9.27 -9.46 -15.33
C TYR A 47 8.71 -10.04 -16.63
N ALA A 48 9.40 -9.87 -17.77
CA ALA A 48 9.01 -10.41 -19.08
C ALA A 48 8.52 -11.86 -18.97
N GLY A 49 7.42 -12.14 -19.67
CA GLY A 49 6.87 -13.49 -19.82
C GLY A 49 6.14 -14.05 -18.59
N GLN A 50 6.06 -13.31 -17.47
CA GLN A 50 5.30 -13.77 -16.30
C GLN A 50 3.83 -13.34 -16.33
N PHE A 51 3.52 -12.20 -16.97
CA PHE A 51 2.17 -11.63 -16.98
C PHE A 51 1.96 -10.66 -18.12
N ASP A 52 0.72 -10.61 -18.66
CA ASP A 52 0.31 -9.58 -19.62
C ASP A 52 -0.03 -8.28 -18.87
N TRP A 53 0.93 -7.35 -18.85
CA TRP A 53 0.85 -6.07 -18.12
C TRP A 53 -0.14 -5.09 -18.78
N LYS A 54 -1.43 -5.36 -18.64
CA LYS A 54 -2.50 -4.42 -19.02
C LYS A 54 -2.81 -3.46 -17.88
N LEU A 55 -1.93 -2.48 -17.71
CA LEU A 55 -2.06 -1.42 -16.70
C LEU A 55 -3.22 -0.48 -17.02
N GLN A 56 -4.05 -0.18 -16.01
CA GLN A 56 -5.01 0.92 -16.06
C GLN A 56 -4.40 2.23 -15.55
N ASP A 57 -5.18 3.32 -15.56
CA ASP A 57 -4.83 4.54 -14.83
C ASP A 57 -4.61 4.21 -13.34
N GLY A 58 -3.58 4.81 -12.75
CA GLY A 58 -3.12 4.53 -11.41
C GLY A 58 -3.06 5.77 -10.53
N ILE A 59 -2.37 5.61 -9.40
CA ILE A 59 -2.16 6.65 -8.40
C ILE A 59 -0.67 6.75 -8.10
N ARG A 60 -0.14 7.98 -8.14
CA ARG A 60 1.20 8.34 -7.68
C ARG A 60 1.12 8.92 -6.26
N ARG A 61 1.99 8.47 -5.37
CA ARG A 61 2.14 8.98 -4.00
C ARG A 61 3.61 9.16 -3.64
N VAL A 62 3.87 10.05 -2.70
CA VAL A 62 5.17 10.16 -2.03
C VAL A 62 4.97 9.60 -0.62
N SER A 63 5.89 8.78 -0.11
CA SER A 63 5.74 8.26 1.26
C SER A 63 5.64 9.41 2.26
N SER A 64 4.75 9.25 3.25
CA SER A 64 4.65 10.16 4.39
C SER A 64 5.95 10.24 5.17
N ASP A 65 6.64 9.10 5.29
CA ASP A 65 7.83 8.93 6.12
C ASP A 65 9.05 8.64 5.23
N ALA A 66 10.20 9.13 5.65
CA ALA A 66 11.47 8.77 5.05
C ALA A 66 11.83 7.31 5.35
N VAL A 67 12.55 6.65 4.44
CA VAL A 67 13.17 5.35 4.71
C VAL A 67 14.07 5.49 5.93
N GLU A 68 13.95 4.59 6.92
CA GLU A 68 14.54 4.61 8.28
C GLU A 68 13.63 5.07 9.42
N ALA A 69 12.43 5.60 9.15
CA ALA A 69 11.39 5.47 10.16
C ALA A 69 11.18 3.97 10.37
N GLU A 70 11.43 3.43 11.57
CA GLU A 70 11.20 2.02 11.95
C GLU A 70 9.71 1.68 11.83
N THR A 71 9.22 1.63 10.59
CA THR A 71 7.84 1.35 10.26
C THR A 71 7.76 -0.12 9.86
N PRO A 72 6.74 -0.85 10.35
CA PRO A 72 6.47 -2.21 9.91
C PRO A 72 6.35 -2.34 8.39
N TYR A 73 6.04 -1.24 7.71
CA TYR A 73 5.93 -1.19 6.26
C TYR A 73 7.28 -1.35 5.55
N TYR A 74 8.33 -0.61 5.96
CA TYR A 74 9.64 -0.74 5.32
C TYR A 74 10.33 -2.07 5.63
N GLU A 75 10.13 -2.60 6.85
CA GLU A 75 10.56 -3.96 7.19
C GLU A 75 9.89 -5.00 6.28
N HIS A 76 8.59 -4.83 6.02
CA HIS A 76 7.86 -5.72 5.11
C HIS A 76 8.41 -5.66 3.69
N LEU A 77 8.69 -4.47 3.14
CA LEU A 77 9.28 -4.33 1.80
C LEU A 77 10.65 -5.02 1.70
N GLN A 78 11.49 -4.92 2.74
CA GLN A 78 12.76 -5.63 2.79
C GLN A 78 12.57 -7.15 2.86
N SER A 79 11.53 -7.62 3.55
CA SER A 79 11.22 -9.06 3.66
C SER A 79 10.78 -9.69 2.34
N ILE A 80 10.41 -8.88 1.34
CA ILE A 80 10.05 -9.30 -0.01
C ILE A 80 11.12 -8.91 -1.04
N ASP A 81 12.37 -8.84 -0.59
CA ASP A 81 13.58 -8.62 -1.38
C ASP A 81 13.73 -7.23 -2.02
N ILE A 82 13.02 -6.21 -1.52
CA ILE A 82 13.23 -4.82 -1.96
C ILE A 82 14.29 -4.16 -1.08
N ASN A 83 15.48 -3.94 -1.64
CA ASN A 83 16.60 -3.35 -0.91
C ASN A 83 16.47 -1.82 -0.78
N LEU A 84 16.02 -1.36 0.38
CA LEU A 84 15.86 0.06 0.69
C LEU A 84 17.10 0.71 1.33
N TYR A 85 18.15 -0.05 1.63
CA TYR A 85 19.34 0.47 2.33
C TYR A 85 20.00 1.67 1.62
N PRO A 86 20.11 1.72 0.29
CA PRO A 86 20.72 2.88 -0.39
C PRO A 86 19.91 4.18 -0.28
N TYR A 87 18.61 4.09 0.04
CA TYR A 87 17.65 5.20 -0.01
C TYR A 87 17.24 5.69 1.37
N ARG A 88 18.04 5.37 2.39
CA ARG A 88 17.83 5.80 3.77
C ARG A 88 17.79 7.33 3.85
N GLY A 89 16.73 7.87 4.46
CA GLY A 89 16.44 9.30 4.53
C GLY A 89 15.57 9.85 3.39
N ASP A 90 15.37 9.09 2.30
CA ASP A 90 14.56 9.54 1.16
C ASP A 90 13.06 9.30 1.39
N HIS A 91 12.23 10.18 0.85
CA HIS A 91 10.81 9.90 0.65
C HIS A 91 10.59 9.21 -0.69
N LEU A 92 10.14 7.96 -0.67
CA LEU A 92 10.00 7.14 -1.87
C LEU A 92 8.74 7.52 -2.65
N ILE A 93 8.79 7.37 -3.97
CA ILE A 93 7.65 7.58 -4.85
C ILE A 93 7.03 6.22 -5.18
N TYR A 94 5.71 6.13 -5.06
CA TYR A 94 4.94 4.93 -5.34
C TYR A 94 3.99 5.19 -6.51
N TYR A 95 4.11 4.38 -7.55
CA TYR A 95 3.14 4.30 -8.63
C TYR A 95 2.33 3.03 -8.46
N THR A 96 1.04 3.15 -8.20
CA THR A 96 0.15 2.00 -8.00
C THR A 96 -0.86 1.93 -9.12
N PHE A 97 -0.83 0.84 -9.88
CA PHE A 97 -1.74 0.59 -10.99
C PHE A 97 -2.62 -0.61 -10.68
N ASP A 98 -3.91 -0.47 -10.99
CA ASP A 98 -4.80 -1.60 -11.00
C ASP A 98 -4.56 -2.41 -12.27
N LEU A 99 -4.55 -3.73 -12.10
CA LEU A 99 -4.43 -4.68 -13.18
C LEU A 99 -5.83 -5.12 -13.57
N ASN A 100 -6.07 -5.16 -14.88
CA ASN A 100 -7.27 -5.80 -15.39
C ASN A 100 -7.34 -7.25 -14.86
N PRO A 101 -8.51 -7.73 -14.43
CA PRO A 101 -8.67 -9.10 -14.00
C PRO A 101 -8.47 -10.03 -15.21
N THR A 102 -7.26 -10.56 -15.36
CA THR A 102 -6.92 -11.63 -16.31
C THR A 102 -6.80 -12.97 -15.60
N CYS A 103 -6.69 -12.98 -14.26
CA CYS A 103 -6.48 -14.19 -13.48
C CYS A 103 -7.62 -14.50 -12.50
N LYS A 104 -8.20 -15.70 -12.66
CA LYS A 104 -9.15 -16.28 -11.69
C LYS A 104 -8.40 -17.26 -10.79
N LYS A 105 -8.53 -17.09 -9.47
CA LYS A 105 -8.03 -18.05 -8.47
C LYS A 105 -9.21 -18.78 -7.87
N ASP A 106 -9.16 -20.12 -7.86
CA ASP A 106 -10.23 -20.96 -7.32
C ASP A 106 -11.62 -20.66 -7.92
N GLY A 107 -11.66 -20.27 -9.20
CA GLY A 107 -12.89 -19.89 -9.90
C GLY A 107 -13.47 -18.51 -9.53
N LYS A 108 -12.80 -17.75 -8.65
CA LYS A 108 -13.18 -16.39 -8.26
C LYS A 108 -12.35 -15.36 -9.01
N GLU A 109 -13.01 -14.27 -9.40
CA GLU A 109 -12.36 -13.09 -9.95
C GLU A 109 -11.84 -12.22 -8.81
N TYR A 110 -10.59 -11.81 -8.94
CA TYR A 110 -9.96 -10.88 -8.02
C TYR A 110 -9.38 -9.72 -8.81
N THR A 111 -9.39 -8.55 -8.20
CA THR A 111 -8.69 -7.38 -8.70
C THR A 111 -7.29 -7.36 -8.09
N TYR A 112 -6.27 -7.17 -8.91
CA TYR A 112 -4.89 -7.10 -8.47
C TYR A 112 -4.36 -5.69 -8.68
N PHE A 113 -3.32 -5.36 -7.93
CA PHE A 113 -2.56 -4.14 -8.19
C PHE A 113 -1.07 -4.46 -8.20
N ILE A 114 -0.33 -3.61 -8.91
CA ILE A 114 1.11 -3.53 -8.81
C ILE A 114 1.49 -2.14 -8.28
N SER A 115 2.40 -2.11 -7.32
CA SER A 115 3.03 -0.89 -6.84
C SER A 115 4.50 -0.91 -7.22
N ILE A 116 4.93 0.13 -7.95
CA ILE A 116 6.30 0.35 -8.38
C ILE A 116 6.89 1.46 -7.51
N ILE A 117 8.07 1.21 -6.96
CA ILE A 117 8.76 2.09 -6.04
C ILE A 117 9.92 2.75 -6.79
N ARG A 118 9.99 4.08 -6.69
CA ARG A 118 11.09 4.89 -7.22
C ARG A 118 11.72 5.74 -6.12
N ASN A 119 12.95 6.16 -6.37
CA ASN A 119 13.64 7.10 -5.47
C ASN A 119 12.93 8.46 -5.42
N GLU A 120 13.28 9.31 -4.44
CA GLU A 120 12.65 10.63 -4.24
C GLU A 120 12.70 11.54 -5.47
N LYS A 121 13.73 11.36 -6.32
CA LYS A 121 13.94 12.14 -7.55
C LYS A 121 13.15 11.62 -8.75
N ASP A 122 12.42 10.51 -8.62
CA ASP A 122 11.65 9.89 -9.71
C ASP A 122 12.52 9.47 -10.91
N THR A 123 13.73 9.00 -10.63
CA THR A 123 14.75 8.69 -11.66
C THR A 123 15.14 7.23 -11.71
N GLU A 124 15.05 6.53 -10.57
CA GLU A 124 15.52 5.15 -10.42
C GLU A 124 14.38 4.25 -9.95
N PHE A 125 14.27 3.06 -10.53
CA PHE A 125 13.38 2.01 -10.04
C PHE A 125 14.06 1.24 -8.92
N ILE A 126 13.42 1.24 -7.75
CA ILE A 126 13.91 0.56 -6.55
C ILE A 126 13.42 -0.88 -6.51
N GLY A 127 12.16 -1.09 -6.91
CA GLY A 127 11.53 -2.41 -6.92
C GLY A 127 10.02 -2.30 -7.16
N ALA A 128 9.36 -3.45 -7.19
CA ALA A 128 7.91 -3.52 -7.29
C ALA A 128 7.35 -4.66 -6.43
N TYR A 129 6.11 -4.52 -6.03
CA TYR A 129 5.35 -5.54 -5.31
C TYR A 129 3.91 -5.62 -5.81
N MET A 130 3.28 -6.75 -5.56
CA MET A 130 1.89 -6.99 -5.94
C MET A 130 1.03 -7.32 -4.73
N GLY A 131 -0.27 -7.07 -4.88
CA GLY A 131 -1.28 -7.48 -3.92
C GLY A 131 -2.64 -7.67 -4.58
N MET A 132 -3.58 -8.21 -3.80
CA MET A 132 -4.97 -8.36 -4.21
C MET A 132 -5.82 -7.30 -3.52
N ARG A 133 -6.77 -6.71 -4.25
CA ARG A 133 -7.85 -5.89 -3.70
C ARG A 133 -9.06 -6.77 -3.39
N ASN A 134 -9.86 -6.36 -2.40
CA ASN A 134 -11.17 -6.95 -2.08
C ASN A 134 -11.15 -8.43 -1.60
N ALA A 135 -10.05 -8.90 -0.99
CA ALA A 135 -10.14 -10.11 -0.18
C ALA A 135 -11.03 -9.81 1.04
N GLU A 136 -12.25 -10.35 1.06
CA GLU A 136 -13.16 -10.24 2.20
C GLU A 136 -12.44 -10.71 3.48
N GLY A 137 -12.07 -9.78 4.38
CA GLY A 137 -11.56 -10.12 5.72
C GLY A 137 -10.10 -9.80 6.05
N GLY A 138 -9.42 -8.97 5.25
CA GLY A 138 -8.04 -8.54 5.54
C GLY A 138 -7.20 -8.66 4.29
N GLY A 139 -6.55 -7.56 3.91
CA GLY A 139 -5.82 -7.46 2.64
C GLY A 139 -4.88 -8.66 2.42
N SER A 140 -4.80 -9.12 1.18
CA SER A 140 -3.81 -10.13 0.81
C SER A 140 -2.41 -9.59 1.10
N PRO A 141 -1.47 -10.45 1.54
CA PRO A 141 -0.11 -10.01 1.82
C PRO A 141 0.48 -9.39 0.56
N ILE A 142 1.00 -8.17 0.71
CA ILE A 142 1.90 -7.59 -0.28
C ILE A 142 3.08 -8.55 -0.42
N GLN A 143 3.43 -8.94 -1.64
CA GLN A 143 4.52 -9.86 -1.89
C GLN A 143 5.32 -9.48 -3.12
N SER A 144 6.51 -10.06 -3.25
CA SER A 144 7.31 -9.89 -4.45
C SER A 144 6.51 -10.36 -5.67
N VAL A 145 6.73 -9.69 -6.80
CA VAL A 145 6.05 -9.98 -8.07
C VAL A 145 6.20 -11.47 -8.44
N GLU A 146 7.40 -12.03 -8.26
CA GLU A 146 7.66 -13.45 -8.56
C GLU A 146 6.85 -14.42 -7.68
N ASN A 147 6.83 -14.17 -6.36
CA ASN A 147 6.06 -15.03 -5.45
C ASN A 147 4.57 -14.91 -5.73
N PHE A 148 4.13 -13.70 -6.11
CA PHE A 148 2.77 -13.48 -6.57
C PHE A 148 2.38 -14.39 -7.73
N PHE A 149 3.18 -14.43 -8.80
CA PHE A 149 2.85 -15.30 -9.93
C PHE A 149 2.92 -16.80 -9.58
N LYS A 150 3.90 -17.23 -8.78
CA LYS A 150 4.00 -18.63 -8.34
C LYS A 150 2.77 -19.10 -7.55
N GLU A 151 2.27 -18.28 -6.63
CA GLU A 151 1.13 -18.65 -5.77
C GLU A 151 -0.21 -18.60 -6.49
N MET A 152 -0.35 -17.68 -7.43
CA MET A 152 -1.62 -17.46 -8.08
C MET A 152 -1.90 -18.48 -9.18
N LYS A 153 -0.89 -19.24 -9.63
CA LYS A 153 -0.99 -20.26 -10.69
C LYS A 153 -1.79 -19.75 -11.90
N CYS A 154 -1.60 -18.47 -12.23
CA CYS A 154 -2.24 -17.79 -13.35
C CYS A 154 -1.59 -18.22 -14.69
N GLU A 155 -1.20 -19.48 -14.84
CA GLU A 155 -0.44 -20.00 -16.00
C GLU A 155 -1.22 -20.08 -17.31
N ASN A 156 -2.44 -19.53 -17.38
CA ASN A 156 -3.22 -19.55 -18.60
C ASN A 156 -3.11 -18.20 -19.30
N ASP A 157 -2.38 -18.21 -20.41
CA ASP A 157 -2.12 -17.15 -21.41
C ASP A 157 -0.74 -16.44 -21.33
N VAL A 158 0.30 -17.13 -20.81
CA VAL A 158 1.66 -16.85 -21.30
C VAL A 158 1.72 -17.35 -22.74
N LYS A 159 1.94 -16.43 -23.69
CA LYS A 159 2.11 -16.76 -25.11
C LYS A 159 3.27 -17.71 -25.38
#